data_AF-K0RYB4-F1
#
_entry.id   AF-K0RYB4-F1
#
_cell.length_a   1.000
_cell.length_b   1.000
_cell.length_c   1.000
_cell.angle_alpha   90.00
_cell.angle_beta   90.00
_cell.angle_gamma   90.00
#
_symmetry.space_group_name_H-M   'P 1'
#
loop_
_entity.id
_entity.type
_entity.pdbx_description
1 polymer ?
#
loop_
_entity_poly.entity_id
_entity_poly.type
_entity_poly.pdbx_seq_one_letter_code
_entity_poly.pdbx_strand_id
1 'polypeptide(L)'
;MSRCIPVAAAEACANCGKPDGDGMKLKNCTACRLVKYCGVDCQRAHRKKHKKVCKQRVAELKDEELYGQGHERPEGDFCPICTLPIPLPMGDHSGINACCMKRVCHGCILAAQNRGMFECPFCRTPTTQDNTSLLAMAQKRVDKKDPAAILFLGDQYCHGKLGLDRDVQRSIEIFTEAAELGSIEAHVKLGSQYFDGEGVAQDMEKAFNHFEVAAKKGHLGARHNLGLHEGKNGNYKRAVRHWLISAKMGEGNSLKMIKKMFSGGVATKEQYAEALRGYQESVDEMKSPEREEVKALLSRMDSKESRAHHEGKGTKDQPRMK
;
A
#
# COMPACT_ATOMS: atom_id res chain seq x y z
N MET A 1 -27.50 -5.08 13.29
CA MET A 1 -27.85 -3.75 13.84
C MET A 1 -26.90 -3.44 14.99
N SER A 2 -25.73 -2.87 14.69
CA SER A 2 -24.80 -2.40 15.70
C SER A 2 -25.33 -1.08 16.24
N ARG A 3 -25.99 -1.12 17.40
CA ARG A 3 -26.34 0.11 18.12
C ARG A 3 -25.04 0.75 18.59
N CYS A 4 -24.63 1.84 17.92
CA CYS A 4 -23.77 2.84 18.54
C CYS A 4 -24.51 3.34 19.77
N ILE A 5 -24.13 2.84 20.95
CA ILE A 5 -24.55 3.45 22.20
C ILE A 5 -23.78 4.77 22.27
N PRO A 6 -24.44 5.95 22.24
CA PRO A 6 -23.73 7.18 22.51
C PRO A 6 -23.18 7.06 23.92
N VAL A 7 -21.85 7.12 24.05
CA VAL A 7 -21.21 7.20 25.36
C VAL A 7 -21.70 8.51 25.96
N ALA A 8 -22.67 8.43 26.88
CA ALA A 8 -23.11 9.58 27.65
C ALA A 8 -21.85 10.20 28.25
N ALA A 9 -21.54 11.44 27.85
CA ALA A 9 -20.37 12.13 28.34
C ALA A 9 -20.50 12.18 29.86
N ALA A 10 -19.55 11.60 30.59
CA ALA A 10 -19.57 11.66 32.04
C ALA A 10 -19.52 13.14 32.44
N GLU A 11 -20.65 13.66 32.94
CA GLU A 11 -20.80 15.04 33.43
C GLU A 11 -20.15 15.22 34.80
N ALA A 12 -19.44 14.20 35.31
CA ALA A 12 -18.79 14.23 36.60
C ALA A 12 -17.41 13.56 36.57
N CYS A 13 -16.54 13.95 37.51
CA CYS A 13 -15.25 13.34 37.70
C CYS A 13 -15.40 11.86 38.06
N ALA A 14 -14.77 10.98 37.28
CA ALA A 14 -14.85 9.52 37.47
C ALA A 14 -14.25 8.99 38.79
N ASN A 15 -13.54 9.84 39.56
CA ASN A 15 -13.03 9.47 40.87
C ASN A 15 -13.87 10.01 42.02
N CYS A 16 -14.10 11.33 42.05
CA CYS A 16 -14.73 12.01 43.19
C CYS A 16 -16.18 12.44 42.96
N GLY A 17 -16.75 12.19 41.77
CA GLY A 17 -18.14 12.49 41.45
C GLY A 17 -18.47 13.97 41.29
N LYS A 18 -17.49 14.89 41.37
CA LYS A 18 -17.72 16.32 41.18
C LYS A 18 -18.25 16.61 39.77
N PRO A 19 -19.40 17.28 39.61
CA PRO A 19 -19.96 17.61 38.30
C PRO A 19 -19.09 18.63 37.55
N ASP A 20 -19.23 18.67 36.22
CA ASP A 20 -18.75 19.75 35.36
C ASP A 20 -19.57 21.00 35.72
N GLY A 21 -18.97 21.96 36.43
CA GLY A 21 -19.67 23.12 37.01
C GLY A 21 -18.77 24.35 37.08
N ASP A 22 -19.40 25.52 37.32
CA ASP A 22 -18.80 26.85 37.22
C ASP A 22 -17.48 26.97 38.01
N GLY A 23 -16.37 26.88 37.28
CA GLY A 23 -15.01 27.06 37.78
C GLY A 23 -14.05 25.88 37.54
N MET A 24 -14.52 24.65 37.27
CA MET A 24 -13.62 23.49 37.13
C MET A 24 -13.92 22.61 35.92
N LYS A 25 -13.18 22.83 34.82
CA LYS A 25 -13.29 22.03 33.59
C LYS A 25 -12.73 20.62 33.78
N LEU A 26 -13.58 19.60 33.63
CA LEU A 26 -13.15 18.21 33.65
C LEU A 26 -12.33 17.87 32.38
N LYS A 27 -11.20 17.18 32.54
CA LYS A 27 -10.33 16.74 31.43
C LYS A 27 -10.54 15.26 31.13
N ASN A 28 -10.70 14.92 29.86
CA ASN A 28 -10.76 13.53 29.41
C ASN A 28 -9.47 12.78 29.77
N CYS A 29 -9.61 11.49 30.07
CA CYS A 29 -8.47 10.57 30.08
C CYS A 29 -7.77 10.65 28.72
N THR A 30 -6.49 11.04 28.71
CA THR A 30 -5.71 11.25 27.47
C THR A 30 -5.53 9.96 26.66
N ALA A 31 -5.62 8.80 27.31
CA ALA A 31 -5.49 7.50 26.67
C ALA A 31 -6.81 7.03 26.02
N CYS A 32 -7.88 6.89 26.80
CA CYS A 32 -9.12 6.24 26.34
C CYS A 32 -10.28 7.19 26.03
N ARG A 33 -10.22 8.44 26.49
CA ARG A 33 -11.28 9.45 26.36
C ARG A 33 -12.66 9.07 26.94
N LEU A 34 -12.81 7.93 27.63
CA LEU A 34 -14.10 7.46 28.19
C LEU A 34 -14.55 8.20 29.44
N VAL A 35 -13.60 8.70 30.22
CA VAL A 35 -13.84 9.23 31.56
C VAL A 35 -13.15 10.56 31.70
N LYS A 36 -13.73 11.44 32.53
CA LYS A 36 -13.17 12.75 32.83
C LYS A 36 -12.65 12.85 34.26
N TYR A 37 -11.69 13.74 34.49
CA TYR A 37 -11.09 14.02 35.80
C TYR A 37 -11.01 15.52 36.06
N CYS A 38 -11.29 15.94 37.30
CA CYS A 38 -11.07 17.32 37.73
C CYS A 38 -9.59 17.65 37.95
N GLY A 39 -8.73 16.64 38.13
CA GLY A 39 -7.30 16.83 38.33
C GLY A 39 -6.50 15.53 38.25
N VAL A 40 -5.17 15.67 38.26
CA VAL A 40 -4.21 14.55 38.14
C VAL A 40 -4.32 13.56 39.30
N ASP A 41 -4.67 14.01 40.50
CA ASP A 41 -4.81 13.15 41.68
C ASP A 41 -6.01 12.22 41.54
N CYS A 42 -7.14 12.75 41.06
CA CYS A 42 -8.32 11.95 40.74
C CYS A 42 -8.03 10.93 39.62
N GLN A 43 -7.27 11.33 38.60
CA GLN A 43 -6.83 10.40 37.55
C GLN A 43 -5.95 9.28 38.11
N ARG A 44 -4.98 9.60 38.98
CA ARG A 44 -4.07 8.62 39.60
C ARG A 44 -4.83 7.66 40.51
N ALA A 45 -5.74 8.17 41.34
CA ALA A 45 -6.57 7.37 42.23
C ALA A 45 -7.49 6.39 41.47
N HIS A 46 -8.10 6.85 40.38
CA HIS A 46 -9.00 6.01 39.57
C HIS A 46 -8.26 5.04 38.63
N ARG A 47 -6.97 5.27 38.34
CA ARG A 47 -6.17 4.48 37.37
C ARG A 47 -6.27 2.97 37.59
N LYS A 48 -6.18 2.51 38.85
CA LYS A 48 -6.20 1.07 39.17
C LYS A 48 -7.55 0.42 38.80
N LYS A 49 -8.66 1.10 39.09
CA LYS A 49 -10.03 0.66 38.78
C LYS A 49 -10.31 0.69 37.27
N HIS A 50 -9.74 1.67 36.57
CA HIS A 50 -10.01 1.91 35.16
C HIS A 50 -9.05 1.20 34.19
N LYS A 51 -7.93 0.66 34.67
CA LYS A 51 -6.82 0.17 33.84
C LYS A 51 -7.26 -0.78 32.71
N LYS A 52 -8.10 -1.76 33.02
CA LYS A 52 -8.56 -2.77 32.05
C LYS A 52 -9.42 -2.15 30.95
N VAL A 53 -10.45 -1.38 31.35
CA VAL A 53 -11.36 -0.68 30.43
C VAL A 53 -10.61 0.34 29.58
N CYS A 54 -9.68 1.08 30.19
CA CYS A 54 -8.82 2.04 29.50
C CYS A 54 -8.00 1.37 28.40
N LYS A 55 -7.31 0.27 28.72
CA LYS A 55 -6.50 -0.49 27.74
C LYS A 55 -7.34 -1.00 26.58
N GLN A 56 -8.52 -1.56 26.88
CA GLN A 56 -9.42 -2.04 25.85
C GLN A 56 -9.83 -0.91 24.91
N ARG A 57 -10.25 0.24 25.45
CA ARG A 57 -10.64 1.38 24.62
C ARG A 57 -9.48 1.96 23.81
N VAL A 58 -8.27 1.98 24.36
CA VAL A 58 -7.08 2.40 23.60
C VAL A 58 -6.88 1.49 22.38
N ALA A 59 -7.07 0.17 22.53
CA ALA A 59 -6.99 -0.74 21.39
C ALA A 59 -8.13 -0.49 20.38
N GLU A 60 -9.35 -0.25 20.84
CA GLU A 60 -10.48 0.10 19.98
C GLU A 60 -10.25 1.40 19.21
N LEU A 61 -9.69 2.44 19.86
CA LEU A 61 -9.35 3.71 19.20
C LEU A 61 -8.28 3.53 18.12
N LYS A 62 -7.28 2.66 18.36
CA LYS A 62 -6.27 2.31 17.36
C LYS A 62 -6.90 1.59 16.16
N ASP A 63 -7.80 0.65 16.42
CA ASP A 63 -8.54 -0.05 15.37
C ASP A 63 -9.44 0.93 14.59
N GLU A 64 -10.17 1.82 15.27
CA GLU A 64 -10.98 2.88 14.65
C GLU A 64 -10.15 3.74 13.69
N GLU A 65 -8.95 4.17 14.12
CA GLU A 65 -8.03 4.93 13.28
C GLU A 65 -7.51 4.12 12.08
N LEU A 66 -7.03 2.89 12.31
CA LEU A 66 -6.44 2.03 11.27
C LEU A 66 -7.46 1.62 10.19
N TYR A 67 -8.68 1.28 10.61
CA TYR A 67 -9.73 0.82 9.72
C TYR A 67 -10.61 1.93 9.16
N GLY A 68 -10.53 3.16 9.69
CA GLY A 68 -11.23 4.33 9.18
C GLY A 68 -10.43 5.17 8.17
N GLN A 69 -9.20 4.75 7.83
CA GLN A 69 -8.32 5.43 6.89
C GLN A 69 -7.88 4.51 5.76
N GLY A 70 -7.41 5.10 4.66
CA GLY A 70 -6.86 4.37 3.51
C GLY A 70 -7.91 3.64 2.69
N HIS A 71 -9.05 4.30 2.45
CA HIS A 71 -10.17 3.81 1.66
C HIS A 71 -10.13 4.26 0.19
N GLU A 72 -9.13 5.08 -0.16
CA GLU A 72 -8.93 5.61 -1.51
C GLU A 72 -7.47 5.37 -1.92
N ARG A 73 -7.26 5.20 -3.22
CA ARG A 73 -5.92 5.05 -3.79
C ARG A 73 -5.19 6.40 -3.75
N PRO A 74 -3.88 6.43 -3.47
CA PRO A 74 -3.11 7.67 -3.48
C PRO A 74 -2.96 8.24 -4.89
N GLU A 75 -2.71 9.54 -5.03
CA GLU A 75 -2.58 10.23 -6.33
C GLU A 75 -1.57 9.56 -7.28
N GLY A 76 -0.47 9.02 -6.72
CA GLY A 76 0.57 8.32 -7.49
C GLY A 76 0.10 7.04 -8.20
N ASP A 77 -1.08 6.54 -7.87
CA ASP A 77 -1.69 5.37 -8.50
C ASP A 77 -2.46 5.70 -9.78
N PHE A 78 -2.66 6.98 -10.09
CA PHE A 78 -3.41 7.43 -11.26
C PHE A 78 -2.44 7.82 -12.38
N CYS A 79 -2.79 7.43 -13.61
CA CYS A 79 -2.02 7.86 -14.77
C CYS A 79 -2.23 9.36 -14.98
N PRO A 80 -1.17 10.19 -15.03
CA PRO A 80 -1.34 11.64 -15.13
C PRO A 80 -1.80 12.13 -16.51
N ILE A 81 -1.94 11.21 -17.49
CA ILE A 81 -2.40 11.54 -18.85
C ILE A 81 -3.89 11.25 -19.00
N CYS A 82 -4.35 10.04 -18.66
CA CYS A 82 -5.77 9.69 -18.77
C CYS A 82 -6.55 9.85 -17.47
N THR A 83 -5.88 10.22 -16.37
CA THR A 83 -6.44 10.37 -15.01
C THR A 83 -7.13 9.13 -14.44
N LEU A 84 -7.07 7.99 -15.14
CA LEU A 84 -7.63 6.72 -14.68
C LEU A 84 -6.67 6.01 -13.72
N PRO A 85 -7.19 5.32 -12.68
CA PRO A 85 -6.38 4.48 -11.80
C PRO A 85 -5.64 3.42 -12.63
N ILE A 86 -4.36 3.19 -12.33
CA ILE A 86 -3.54 2.21 -13.04
C ILE A 86 -3.91 0.80 -12.54
N PRO A 87 -4.12 -0.18 -13.44
CA PRO A 87 -4.42 -1.55 -13.05
C PRO A 87 -3.34 -2.16 -12.13
N LEU A 88 -3.74 -3.08 -11.26
CA LEU A 88 -2.85 -3.77 -10.32
C LEU A 88 -2.42 -5.14 -10.87
N PRO A 89 -1.14 -5.55 -10.69
CA PRO A 89 -0.04 -4.79 -10.10
C PRO A 89 0.45 -3.63 -11.00
N MET A 90 0.66 -2.44 -10.43
CA MET A 90 0.95 -1.25 -11.25
C MET A 90 2.23 -1.37 -12.08
N GLY A 91 3.23 -2.12 -11.61
CA GLY A 91 4.48 -2.35 -12.33
C GLY A 91 4.29 -3.02 -13.69
N ASP A 92 3.26 -3.85 -13.83
CA ASP A 92 2.96 -4.62 -15.05
C ASP A 92 2.14 -3.80 -16.06
N HIS A 93 1.62 -2.65 -15.62
CA HIS A 93 0.69 -1.82 -16.39
C HIS A 93 1.17 -0.38 -16.57
N SER A 94 2.39 -0.05 -16.13
CA SER A 94 2.93 1.30 -16.21
C SER A 94 4.45 1.36 -16.10
N GLY A 95 5.04 2.45 -16.61
CA GLY A 95 6.46 2.77 -16.46
C GLY A 95 6.69 4.09 -15.74
N ILE A 96 7.74 4.16 -14.90
CA ILE A 96 8.24 5.42 -14.32
C ILE A 96 9.19 6.07 -15.33
N ASN A 97 8.98 7.35 -15.59
CA ASN A 97 9.85 8.12 -16.48
C ASN A 97 10.90 8.89 -15.67
N ALA A 98 12.18 8.55 -15.82
CA ALA A 98 13.27 9.21 -15.06
C ALA A 98 13.33 10.73 -15.27
N CYS A 99 12.88 11.22 -16.43
CA CYS A 99 12.83 12.63 -16.80
C CYS A 99 11.71 13.44 -16.12
N CYS A 100 10.69 12.81 -15.52
CA CYS A 100 9.61 13.50 -14.77
C CYS A 100 9.18 12.84 -13.44
N MET A 101 9.72 11.66 -13.11
CA MET A 101 9.23 10.76 -12.04
C MET A 101 7.74 10.42 -12.10
N LYS A 102 7.10 10.67 -13.25
CA LYS A 102 5.70 10.31 -13.46
C LYS A 102 5.59 8.87 -13.94
N ARG A 103 4.71 8.14 -13.28
CA ARG A 103 4.26 6.80 -13.66
C ARG A 103 3.15 6.93 -14.70
N VAL A 104 3.42 6.50 -15.92
CA VAL A 104 2.45 6.58 -17.03
C VAL A 104 2.03 5.16 -17.40
N CYS A 105 0.71 4.93 -17.54
CA CYS A 105 0.21 3.61 -17.90
C CYS A 105 0.59 3.24 -19.34
N HIS A 106 0.76 1.94 -19.60
CA HIS A 106 1.18 1.45 -20.91
C HIS A 106 0.20 1.83 -22.04
N GLY A 107 -1.10 1.94 -21.74
CA GLY A 107 -2.08 2.42 -22.71
C GLY A 107 -1.79 3.85 -23.19
N CYS A 108 -1.46 4.77 -22.29
CA CYS A 108 -1.09 6.14 -22.68
C CYS A 108 0.27 6.20 -23.40
N ILE A 109 1.20 5.30 -23.06
CA ILE A 109 2.48 5.18 -23.76
C ILE A 109 2.24 4.72 -25.21
N LEU A 110 1.42 3.68 -25.41
CA LEU A 110 1.05 3.18 -26.74
C LEU A 110 0.32 4.25 -27.56
N ALA A 111 -0.66 4.93 -26.96
CA ALA A 111 -1.39 6.01 -27.61
C ALA A 111 -0.47 7.16 -28.08
N ALA A 112 0.58 7.46 -27.31
CA ALA A 112 1.58 8.45 -27.69
C ALA A 112 2.42 7.98 -28.88
N GLN A 113 2.88 6.73 -28.85
CA GLN A 113 3.67 6.12 -29.94
C GLN A 113 2.89 6.04 -31.25
N ASN A 114 1.60 5.70 -31.21
CA ASN A 114 0.72 5.66 -32.38
C ASN A 114 0.54 7.05 -33.04
N ARG A 115 0.84 8.14 -32.31
CA ARG A 115 0.85 9.51 -32.83
C ARG A 115 2.26 10.00 -33.22
N GLY A 116 3.23 9.09 -33.29
CA GLY A 116 4.63 9.41 -33.61
C GLY A 116 5.41 10.06 -32.47
N MET A 117 4.92 10.01 -31.23
CA MET A 117 5.57 10.62 -30.06
C MET A 117 6.38 9.56 -29.31
N PHE A 118 7.71 9.55 -29.54
CA PHE A 118 8.66 8.58 -28.93
C PHE A 118 9.48 9.15 -27.76
N GLU A 119 9.33 10.43 -27.49
CA GLU A 119 9.79 11.11 -26.28
C GLU A 119 8.90 10.76 -25.06
N CYS A 120 9.25 11.26 -23.87
CA CYS A 120 8.42 11.07 -22.70
C CYS A 120 7.00 11.64 -22.94
N PRO A 121 5.94 10.83 -22.81
CA PRO A 121 4.58 11.25 -23.15
C PRO A 121 4.03 12.31 -22.18
N PHE A 122 4.65 12.49 -21.03
CA PHE A 122 4.26 13.49 -20.03
C PHE A 122 4.99 14.83 -20.22
N CYS A 123 6.33 14.82 -20.22
CA CYS A 123 7.13 16.06 -20.21
C CYS A 123 7.93 16.33 -21.49
N ARG A 124 7.77 15.50 -22.54
CA ARG A 124 8.40 15.71 -23.86
C ARG A 124 9.92 15.67 -23.87
N THR A 125 10.55 15.21 -22.78
CA THR A 125 11.99 15.00 -22.77
C THR A 125 12.33 13.79 -23.65
N PRO A 126 13.32 13.89 -24.56
CA PRO A 126 13.79 12.76 -25.35
C PRO A 126 14.11 11.55 -24.47
N THR A 127 13.70 10.37 -24.91
CA THR A 127 13.98 9.13 -24.21
C THR A 127 15.47 8.79 -24.36
N THR A 128 16.08 8.35 -23.26
CA THR A 128 17.43 7.81 -23.25
C THR A 128 17.42 6.40 -22.65
N GLN A 129 18.28 5.55 -23.21
CA GLN A 129 18.55 4.21 -22.68
C GLN A 129 19.87 4.16 -21.90
N ASP A 130 20.64 5.24 -21.89
CA ASP A 130 21.93 5.27 -21.21
C ASP A 130 21.75 5.50 -19.69
N ASN A 131 22.37 4.62 -18.91
CA ASN A 131 22.25 4.61 -17.46
C ASN A 131 22.71 5.93 -16.81
N THR A 132 23.78 6.53 -17.35
CA THR A 132 24.38 7.76 -16.84
C THR A 132 23.40 8.93 -16.91
N SER A 133 22.73 9.11 -18.04
CA SER A 133 21.72 10.15 -18.22
C SER A 133 20.48 9.90 -17.37
N LEU A 134 20.03 8.64 -17.26
CA LEU A 134 18.90 8.28 -16.39
C LEU A 134 19.19 8.62 -14.92
N LEU A 135 20.38 8.30 -14.42
CA LEU A 135 20.82 8.68 -13.09
C LEU A 135 20.93 10.19 -12.92
N ALA A 136 21.52 10.89 -13.89
CA ALA A 136 21.66 12.35 -13.83
C ALA A 136 20.29 13.05 -13.79
N MET A 137 19.29 12.55 -14.53
CA MET A 137 17.92 13.06 -14.46
C MET A 137 17.26 12.82 -13.11
N ALA A 138 17.46 11.62 -12.52
CA ALA A 138 16.96 11.31 -11.19
C ALA A 138 17.64 12.17 -10.11
N GLN A 139 18.97 12.32 -10.17
CA GLN A 139 19.75 13.10 -9.20
C GLN A 139 19.32 14.56 -9.17
N LYS A 140 19.09 15.20 -10.32
CA LYS A 140 18.56 16.58 -10.40
C LYS A 140 17.25 16.79 -9.63
N ARG A 141 16.45 15.73 -9.43
CA ARG A 141 15.22 15.78 -8.63
C ARG A 141 15.46 15.42 -7.17
N VAL A 142 16.35 14.48 -6.91
CA VAL A 142 16.83 14.17 -5.55
C VAL A 142 17.37 15.44 -4.89
N ASP A 143 18.16 16.24 -5.61
CA ASP A 143 18.69 17.52 -5.14
C ASP A 143 17.58 18.54 -4.80
N LYS A 144 16.39 18.37 -5.39
CA LYS A 144 15.19 19.17 -5.11
C LYS A 144 14.26 18.52 -4.08
N LYS A 145 14.70 17.45 -3.42
CA LYS A 145 13.94 16.69 -2.42
C LYS A 145 12.62 16.12 -2.95
N ASP A 146 12.57 15.71 -4.22
CA ASP A 146 11.43 14.98 -4.78
C ASP A 146 11.35 13.56 -4.18
N PRO A 147 10.30 13.22 -3.41
CA PRO A 147 10.19 11.93 -2.74
C PRO A 147 10.15 10.75 -3.70
N ALA A 148 9.59 10.94 -4.91
CA ALA A 148 9.51 9.88 -5.92
C ALA A 148 10.89 9.62 -6.55
N ALA A 149 11.70 10.67 -6.72
CA ALA A 149 13.07 10.53 -7.22
C ALA A 149 13.99 9.88 -6.19
N ILE A 150 13.86 10.27 -4.91
CA ILE A 150 14.61 9.67 -3.79
C ILE A 150 14.26 8.18 -3.67
N LEU A 151 12.97 7.85 -3.68
CA LEU A 151 12.51 6.46 -3.71
C LEU A 151 13.09 5.69 -4.91
N PHE A 152 13.03 6.27 -6.11
CA PHE A 152 13.57 5.65 -7.32
C PHE A 152 15.06 5.37 -7.20
N LEU A 153 15.85 6.32 -6.68
CA LEU A 153 17.29 6.16 -6.44
C LEU A 153 17.57 5.06 -5.42
N GLY A 154 16.80 5.01 -4.33
CA GLY A 154 16.91 3.93 -3.34
C GLY A 154 16.68 2.56 -3.97
N ASP A 155 15.68 2.43 -4.85
CA ASP A 155 15.41 1.19 -5.58
C ASP A 155 16.58 0.81 -6.51
N GLN A 156 17.28 1.79 -7.10
CA GLN A 156 18.45 1.51 -7.94
C GLN A 156 19.63 0.98 -7.13
N TYR A 157 19.92 1.56 -5.96
CA TYR A 157 20.93 1.01 -5.04
C TYR A 157 20.55 -0.37 -4.52
N CYS A 158 19.29 -0.58 -4.13
CA CYS A 158 18.82 -1.87 -3.61
C CYS A 158 19.06 -3.04 -4.58
N HIS A 159 18.96 -2.79 -5.89
CA HIS A 159 19.08 -3.81 -6.93
C HIS A 159 20.38 -3.74 -7.75
N GLY A 160 21.25 -2.75 -7.51
CA GLY A 160 22.46 -2.53 -8.32
C GLY A 160 22.15 -2.21 -9.79
N LYS A 161 21.22 -1.28 -10.02
CA LYS A 161 20.77 -0.86 -11.37
C LYS A 161 21.41 0.46 -11.79
N LEU A 162 21.29 0.76 -13.09
CA LEU A 162 21.87 1.95 -13.72
C LEU A 162 23.39 2.11 -13.54
N GLY A 163 24.13 1.01 -13.38
CA GLY A 163 25.58 1.05 -13.16
C GLY A 163 25.99 1.39 -11.73
N LEU A 164 25.06 1.37 -10.77
CA LEU A 164 25.35 1.42 -9.34
C LEU A 164 25.64 0.02 -8.83
N ASP A 165 26.59 -0.09 -7.89
CA ASP A 165 26.76 -1.31 -7.11
C ASP A 165 25.55 -1.51 -6.19
N ARG A 166 25.19 -2.78 -5.97
CA ARG A 166 24.11 -3.13 -5.06
C ARG A 166 24.51 -2.77 -3.63
N ASP A 167 23.73 -1.91 -3.00
CA ASP A 167 23.91 -1.44 -1.63
C ASP A 167 22.56 -1.32 -0.93
N VAL A 168 22.16 -2.39 -0.23
CA VAL A 168 20.88 -2.46 0.46
C VAL A 168 20.86 -1.52 1.68
N GLN A 169 21.96 -1.41 2.41
CA GLN A 169 22.03 -0.55 3.61
C GLN A 169 21.81 0.91 3.23
N ARG A 170 22.49 1.38 2.18
CA ARG A 170 22.28 2.72 1.62
C ARG A 170 20.86 2.91 1.09
N SER A 171 20.27 1.88 0.48
CA SER A 171 18.87 1.97 0.03
C SER A 171 17.90 2.21 1.20
N ILE A 172 18.15 1.62 2.38
CA ILE A 172 17.32 1.80 3.57
C ILE A 172 17.40 3.23 4.10
N GLU A 173 18.59 3.83 4.10
CA GLU A 173 18.78 5.25 4.45
C GLU A 173 17.98 6.15 3.50
N ILE A 174 18.10 5.90 2.18
CA ILE A 174 17.40 6.67 1.15
C ILE A 174 15.87 6.47 1.25
N PHE A 175 15.39 5.26 1.50
CA PHE A 175 13.96 5.00 1.72
C PHE A 175 13.46 5.68 3.00
N THR A 176 14.27 5.76 4.05
CA THR A 176 13.93 6.50 5.27
C THR A 176 13.72 7.98 4.95
N GLU A 177 14.64 8.61 4.21
CA GLU A 177 14.48 10.00 3.75
C GLU A 177 13.20 10.19 2.91
N ALA A 178 12.95 9.31 1.92
CA ALA A 178 11.75 9.40 1.10
C ALA A 178 10.46 9.26 1.94
N ALA A 179 10.46 8.40 2.95
CA ALA A 179 9.32 8.20 3.84
C ALA A 179 9.07 9.43 4.73
N GLU A 180 10.12 10.06 5.25
CA GLU A 180 10.04 11.32 6.00
C GLU A 180 9.48 12.47 5.15
N LEU A 181 9.80 12.49 3.85
CA LEU A 181 9.22 13.40 2.87
C LEU A 181 7.82 13.00 2.38
N GLY A 182 7.23 11.95 2.97
CA GLY A 182 5.83 11.57 2.77
C GLY A 182 5.59 10.46 1.75
N SER A 183 6.63 9.86 1.16
CA SER A 183 6.49 8.76 0.20
C SER A 183 5.85 7.53 0.83
N ILE A 184 4.69 7.15 0.31
CA ILE A 184 3.92 5.98 0.76
C ILE A 184 4.67 4.68 0.42
N GLU A 185 5.16 4.59 -0.81
CA GLU A 185 5.92 3.44 -1.31
C GLU A 185 7.23 3.23 -0.56
N ALA A 186 7.85 4.30 -0.06
CA ALA A 186 9.05 4.18 0.76
C ALA A 186 8.79 3.45 2.08
N HIS A 187 7.63 3.69 2.72
CA HIS A 187 7.22 2.87 3.86
C HIS A 187 7.01 1.41 3.48
N VAL A 188 6.48 1.10 2.29
CA VAL A 188 6.33 -0.29 1.85
C VAL A 188 7.69 -0.95 1.65
N LYS A 189 8.64 -0.25 1.01
CA LYS A 189 10.01 -0.74 0.83
C LYS A 189 10.70 -0.99 2.17
N LEU A 190 10.63 -0.05 3.12
CA LEU A 190 11.16 -0.23 4.47
C LEU A 190 10.50 -1.42 5.19
N GLY A 191 9.17 -1.52 5.09
CA GLY A 191 8.40 -2.62 5.66
C GLY A 191 8.88 -3.97 5.13
N SER A 192 9.10 -4.08 3.82
CA SER A 192 9.67 -5.29 3.19
C SER A 192 11.09 -5.59 3.65
N GLN A 193 11.98 -4.60 3.71
CA GLN A 193 13.37 -4.82 4.15
C GLN A 193 13.45 -5.35 5.59
N TYR A 194 12.67 -4.79 6.53
CA TYR A 194 12.58 -5.31 7.90
C TYR A 194 11.86 -6.66 7.99
N PHE A 195 10.91 -6.93 7.10
CA PHE A 195 10.20 -8.21 7.05
C PHE A 195 11.11 -9.34 6.57
N ASP A 196 11.88 -9.10 5.52
CA ASP A 196 12.77 -10.09 4.90
C ASP A 196 14.13 -10.20 5.64
N GLY A 197 14.51 -9.17 6.39
CA GLY A 197 15.83 -9.09 7.04
C GLY A 197 16.96 -8.88 6.01
N GLU A 198 16.66 -8.21 4.90
CA GLU A 198 17.63 -7.90 3.85
C GLU A 198 18.34 -6.59 4.21
N GLY A 199 19.68 -6.60 4.26
CA GLY A 199 20.49 -5.42 4.64
C GLY A 199 20.39 -4.98 6.11
N VAL A 200 19.33 -5.34 6.82
CA VAL A 200 19.09 -5.08 8.25
C VAL A 200 18.62 -6.34 8.97
N ALA A 201 18.74 -6.36 10.30
CA ALA A 201 18.15 -7.43 11.10
C ALA A 201 16.63 -7.46 10.92
N GLN A 202 16.08 -8.67 10.76
CA GLN A 202 14.64 -8.88 10.67
C GLN A 202 13.95 -8.32 11.91
N ASP A 203 12.92 -7.49 11.69
CA ASP A 203 12.13 -6.85 12.74
C ASP A 203 10.68 -6.74 12.28
N MET A 204 9.88 -7.75 12.68
CA MET A 204 8.48 -7.84 12.28
C MET A 204 7.64 -6.68 12.82
N GLU A 205 7.96 -6.17 14.02
CA GLU A 205 7.22 -5.05 14.60
C GLU A 205 7.43 -3.78 13.78
N LYS A 206 8.69 -3.46 13.44
CA LYS A 206 8.99 -2.34 12.54
C LYS A 206 8.39 -2.51 11.16
N ALA A 207 8.45 -3.72 10.61
CA ALA A 207 7.85 -4.01 9.30
C ALA A 207 6.35 -3.67 9.27
N PHE A 208 5.60 -4.15 10.26
CA PHE A 208 4.16 -3.89 10.32
C PHE A 208 3.83 -2.44 10.70
N ASN A 209 4.65 -1.76 11.50
CA ASN A 209 4.48 -0.32 11.74
C ASN A 209 4.58 0.48 10.42
N HIS A 210 5.53 0.16 9.55
CA HIS A 210 5.62 0.79 8.24
C HIS A 210 4.44 0.43 7.33
N PHE A 211 4.00 -0.83 7.32
CA PHE A 211 2.81 -1.23 6.57
C PHE A 211 1.53 -0.56 7.10
N GLU A 212 1.38 -0.34 8.41
CA GLU A 212 0.25 0.42 8.97
C GLU A 212 0.22 1.86 8.45
N VAL A 213 1.36 2.55 8.41
CA VAL A 213 1.43 3.92 7.88
C VAL A 213 1.06 3.94 6.39
N ALA A 214 1.61 3.03 5.58
CA ALA A 214 1.29 2.95 4.16
C ALA A 214 -0.18 2.58 3.92
N ALA A 215 -0.72 1.64 4.70
CA ALA A 215 -2.11 1.20 4.61
C ALA A 215 -3.08 2.33 4.98
N LYS A 216 -2.78 3.12 6.01
CA LYS A 216 -3.59 4.32 6.39
C LYS A 216 -3.61 5.37 5.29
N LYS A 217 -2.55 5.45 4.47
CA LYS A 217 -2.46 6.32 3.30
C LYS A 217 -2.99 5.68 2.00
N GLY A 218 -3.67 4.54 2.07
CA GLY A 218 -4.36 3.93 0.93
C GLY A 218 -3.56 2.90 0.14
N HIS A 219 -2.34 2.55 0.57
CA HIS A 219 -1.55 1.55 -0.15
C HIS A 219 -2.15 0.14 0.00
N LEU A 220 -2.58 -0.45 -1.12
CA LEU A 220 -3.32 -1.71 -1.13
C LEU A 220 -2.47 -2.91 -0.70
N GLY A 221 -1.23 -3.02 -1.19
CA GLY A 221 -0.33 -4.13 -0.87
C GLY A 221 0.02 -4.20 0.62
N ALA A 222 0.46 -3.08 1.21
CA ALA A 222 0.61 -2.94 2.66
C ALA A 222 -0.65 -3.34 3.44
N ARG A 223 -1.84 -2.88 3.01
CA ARG A 223 -3.10 -3.26 3.68
C ARG A 223 -3.42 -4.75 3.53
N HIS A 224 -3.13 -5.36 2.38
CA HIS A 224 -3.22 -6.81 2.18
C HIS A 224 -2.27 -7.57 3.13
N ASN A 225 -1.03 -7.10 3.27
CA ASN A 225 -0.01 -7.70 4.12
C ASN A 225 -0.37 -7.63 5.61
N LEU A 226 -0.99 -6.53 6.07
CA LEU A 226 -1.57 -6.47 7.42
C LEU A 226 -2.66 -7.53 7.61
N GLY A 227 -3.52 -7.74 6.60
CA GLY A 227 -4.52 -8.81 6.64
C GLY A 227 -3.89 -10.20 6.74
N LEU A 228 -2.83 -10.47 5.98
CA LEU A 228 -2.06 -11.72 6.09
C LEU A 228 -1.44 -11.90 7.48
N HIS A 229 -0.90 -10.83 8.08
CA HIS A 229 -0.33 -10.87 9.43
C HIS A 229 -1.38 -11.19 10.49
N GLU A 230 -2.50 -10.47 10.49
CA GLU A 230 -3.61 -10.75 11.40
C GLU A 230 -4.11 -12.19 11.24
N GLY A 231 -4.23 -12.68 9.99
CA GLY A 231 -4.63 -14.04 9.71
C GLY A 231 -3.65 -15.08 10.26
N LYS A 232 -2.34 -14.88 10.08
CA LYS A 232 -1.29 -15.73 10.65
C LYS A 232 -1.34 -15.78 12.19
N ASN A 233 -1.69 -14.67 12.82
CA ASN A 233 -1.84 -14.58 14.27
C ASN A 233 -3.20 -15.10 14.78
N GLY A 234 -4.06 -15.65 13.91
CA GLY A 234 -5.38 -16.16 14.27
C GLY A 234 -6.45 -15.07 14.44
N ASN A 235 -6.13 -13.82 14.19
CA ASN A 235 -7.04 -12.67 14.28
C ASN A 235 -7.88 -12.52 13.00
N TYR A 236 -8.56 -13.59 12.57
CA TYR A 236 -9.22 -13.64 11.26
C TYR A 236 -10.28 -12.56 11.04
N LYS A 237 -10.97 -12.12 12.10
CA LYS A 237 -11.93 -11.00 12.01
C LYS A 237 -11.24 -9.67 11.65
N ARG A 238 -10.05 -9.41 12.20
CA ARG A 238 -9.22 -8.24 11.87
C ARG A 238 -8.65 -8.38 10.46
N ALA A 239 -8.20 -9.58 10.09
CA ALA A 239 -7.74 -9.88 8.74
C ALA A 239 -8.80 -9.58 7.67
N VAL A 240 -10.04 -10.03 7.88
CA VAL A 240 -11.18 -9.74 6.98
C VAL A 240 -11.41 -8.24 6.81
N ARG A 241 -11.27 -7.42 7.87
CA ARG A 241 -11.40 -5.95 7.76
C ARG A 241 -10.32 -5.34 6.84
N HIS A 242 -9.06 -5.77 6.98
CA HIS A 242 -7.98 -5.31 6.10
C HIS A 242 -8.22 -5.72 4.64
N TRP A 243 -8.58 -6.97 4.41
CA TRP A 243 -8.83 -7.46 3.06
C TRP A 243 -10.06 -6.80 2.44
N LEU A 244 -11.13 -6.53 3.20
CA LEU A 244 -12.31 -5.83 2.68
C LEU A 244 -11.95 -4.46 2.10
N ILE A 245 -11.15 -3.68 2.82
CA ILE A 245 -10.76 -2.33 2.40
C ILE A 245 -9.90 -2.40 1.13
N SER A 246 -8.90 -3.28 1.08
CA SER A 246 -8.02 -3.40 -0.10
C SER A 246 -8.70 -4.07 -1.30
N ALA A 247 -9.56 -5.07 -1.10
CA ALA A 247 -10.32 -5.71 -2.17
C ALA A 247 -11.26 -4.72 -2.87
N LYS A 248 -11.93 -3.86 -2.10
CA LYS A 248 -12.79 -2.80 -2.63
C LYS A 248 -12.07 -1.76 -3.49
N MET A 249 -10.75 -1.66 -3.37
CA MET A 249 -9.91 -0.78 -4.19
C MET A 249 -9.23 -1.53 -5.35
N GLY A 250 -9.62 -2.78 -5.60
CA GLY A 250 -9.14 -3.59 -6.73
C GLY A 250 -8.04 -4.60 -6.39
N GLU A 251 -7.68 -4.81 -5.12
CA GLU A 251 -6.64 -5.81 -4.79
C GLU A 251 -7.17 -7.25 -4.84
N GLY A 252 -6.82 -7.95 -5.92
CA GLY A 252 -7.38 -9.27 -6.23
C GLY A 252 -6.99 -10.36 -5.23
N ASN A 253 -5.79 -10.30 -4.63
CA ASN A 253 -5.41 -11.30 -3.63
C ASN A 253 -6.18 -11.14 -2.32
N SER A 254 -6.53 -9.90 -1.96
CA SER A 254 -7.45 -9.65 -0.84
C SER A 254 -8.84 -10.24 -1.09
N LEU A 255 -9.39 -10.08 -2.30
CA LEU A 255 -10.66 -10.71 -2.65
C LEU A 255 -10.60 -12.25 -2.55
N LYS A 256 -9.51 -12.87 -3.02
CA LYS A 256 -9.27 -14.32 -2.85
C LYS A 256 -9.24 -14.72 -1.38
N MET A 257 -8.60 -13.93 -0.52
CA MET A 257 -8.56 -14.20 0.92
C MET A 257 -9.95 -14.09 1.56
N ILE A 258 -10.75 -13.09 1.19
CA ILE A 258 -12.14 -12.96 1.68
C ILE A 258 -12.98 -14.16 1.26
N LYS A 259 -12.84 -14.60 0.00
CA LYS A 259 -13.51 -15.82 -0.48
C LYS A 259 -13.15 -17.04 0.38
N LYS A 260 -11.87 -17.22 0.71
CA LYS A 260 -11.41 -18.29 1.61
C LYS A 260 -12.03 -18.17 3.01
N MET A 261 -12.09 -16.95 3.57
CA MET A 261 -12.70 -16.71 4.88
C MET A 261 -14.21 -16.93 4.89
N PHE A 262 -14.89 -16.64 3.77
CA PHE A 262 -16.32 -16.92 3.61
C PHE A 262 -16.59 -18.43 3.58
N SER A 263 -15.80 -19.19 2.80
CA SER A 263 -15.89 -20.66 2.80
C SER A 263 -15.59 -21.28 4.16
N GLY A 264 -14.72 -20.66 4.95
CA GLY A 264 -14.41 -21.06 6.32
C GLY A 264 -15.41 -20.57 7.39
N GLY A 265 -16.49 -19.87 7.01
CA GLY A 265 -17.51 -19.37 7.93
C GLY A 265 -17.11 -18.17 8.79
N VAL A 266 -15.95 -17.55 8.52
CA VAL A 266 -15.46 -16.37 9.27
C VAL A 266 -16.01 -15.07 8.68
N ALA A 267 -15.99 -14.93 7.36
CA ALA A 267 -16.57 -13.78 6.67
C ALA A 267 -18.06 -14.03 6.41
N THR A 268 -18.88 -13.00 6.53
CA THR A 268 -20.32 -13.12 6.26
C THR A 268 -20.61 -13.04 4.75
N LYS A 269 -21.82 -13.44 4.36
CA LYS A 269 -22.30 -13.30 2.98
C LYS A 269 -22.29 -11.85 2.52
N GLU A 270 -22.68 -10.93 3.40
CA GLU A 270 -22.71 -9.49 3.14
C GLU A 270 -21.30 -8.95 2.89
N GLN A 271 -20.34 -9.33 3.74
CA GLN A 271 -18.93 -8.93 3.57
C GLN A 271 -18.35 -9.44 2.25
N TYR A 272 -18.62 -10.70 1.89
CA TYR A 272 -18.13 -11.24 0.62
C TYR A 272 -18.78 -10.55 -0.60
N ALA A 273 -20.10 -10.34 -0.56
CA ALA A 273 -20.80 -9.63 -1.63
C ALA A 273 -20.35 -8.18 -1.77
N GLU A 274 -20.08 -7.51 -0.66
CA GLU A 274 -19.54 -6.15 -0.62
C GLU A 274 -18.12 -6.09 -1.22
N ALA A 275 -17.25 -7.04 -0.87
CA ALA A 275 -15.91 -7.13 -1.44
C ALA A 275 -15.95 -7.34 -2.96
N LEU A 276 -16.82 -8.23 -3.44
CA LEU A 276 -16.98 -8.53 -4.86
C LEU A 276 -17.44 -7.30 -5.65
N ARG A 277 -18.45 -6.58 -5.15
CA ARG A 277 -18.97 -5.37 -5.82
C ARG A 277 -17.91 -4.28 -5.91
N GLY A 278 -17.29 -3.91 -4.78
CA GLY A 278 -16.26 -2.87 -4.78
C GLY A 278 -15.04 -3.23 -5.62
N TYR A 279 -14.64 -4.51 -5.61
CA TYR A 279 -13.58 -5.00 -6.50
C TYR A 279 -13.95 -4.83 -7.97
N GLN A 280 -15.18 -5.20 -8.36
CA GLN A 280 -15.65 -5.09 -9.73
C GLN A 280 -15.73 -3.61 -10.18
N GLU A 281 -16.30 -2.74 -9.35
CA GLU A 281 -16.34 -1.30 -9.59
C GLU A 281 -14.93 -0.72 -9.80
N SER A 282 -13.99 -1.05 -8.90
CA SER A 282 -12.59 -0.63 -9.04
C SER A 282 -11.93 -1.14 -10.33
N VAL A 283 -12.14 -2.41 -10.70
CA VAL A 283 -11.58 -2.97 -11.93
C VAL A 283 -12.17 -2.30 -13.17
N ASP A 284 -13.46 -1.95 -13.13
CA ASP A 284 -14.12 -1.27 -14.24
C ASP A 284 -13.59 0.16 -14.43
N GLU A 285 -13.33 0.89 -13.34
CA GLU A 285 -12.67 2.22 -13.37
C GLU A 285 -11.25 2.18 -13.95
N MET A 286 -10.57 1.03 -13.89
CA MET A 286 -9.21 0.86 -14.42
C MET A 286 -9.17 0.54 -15.92
N LYS A 287 -10.31 0.36 -16.60
CA LYS A 287 -10.35 0.00 -18.03
C LYS A 287 -10.06 1.20 -18.94
N SER A 288 -9.32 0.98 -20.02
CA SER A 288 -9.29 1.89 -21.18
C SER A 288 -9.09 1.08 -22.47
N PRO A 289 -9.59 1.56 -23.63
CA PRO A 289 -9.40 0.89 -24.91
C PRO A 289 -7.92 0.60 -25.22
N GLU A 290 -7.05 1.57 -24.95
CA GLU A 290 -5.61 1.46 -25.20
C GLU A 290 -4.95 0.44 -24.27
N ARG A 291 -5.44 0.30 -23.03
CA ARG A 291 -4.95 -0.73 -22.09
C ARG A 291 -5.34 -2.13 -22.55
N GLU A 292 -6.55 -2.31 -23.07
CA GLU A 292 -6.99 -3.59 -23.65
C GLU A 292 -6.22 -3.93 -24.93
N GLU A 293 -5.89 -2.92 -25.75
CA GLU A 293 -5.02 -3.10 -26.91
C GLU A 293 -3.62 -3.58 -26.49
N VAL A 294 -2.98 -2.92 -25.51
CA VAL A 294 -1.69 -3.36 -24.95
C VAL A 294 -1.76 -4.81 -24.48
N LYS A 295 -2.81 -5.17 -23.73
CA LYS A 295 -3.00 -6.54 -23.23
C LYS A 295 -3.14 -7.56 -24.36
N ALA A 296 -3.89 -7.23 -25.41
CA ALA A 296 -4.04 -8.07 -26.58
C ALA A 296 -2.73 -8.24 -27.36
N LEU A 297 -1.91 -7.18 -27.46
CA LEU A 297 -0.58 -7.25 -28.08
C LEU A 297 0.36 -8.15 -27.29
N LEU A 298 0.44 -8.00 -25.96
CA LEU A 298 1.26 -8.86 -25.09
C LEU A 298 0.87 -10.33 -25.19
N SER A 299 -0.44 -10.63 -25.17
CA SER A 299 -0.95 -12.01 -25.32
C SER A 299 -0.57 -12.64 -26.68
N ARG A 300 -0.49 -11.83 -27.74
CA ARG A 300 -0.02 -12.28 -29.07
C ARG A 300 1.49 -12.53 -29.11
N MET A 301 2.28 -11.85 -28.30
CA MET A 301 3.73 -12.07 -28.21
C MET A 301 4.03 -13.38 -27.46
N ASP A 302 3.38 -13.62 -26.32
CA ASP A 302 3.56 -14.85 -25.52
C ASP A 302 3.18 -16.11 -26.31
N SER A 303 2.12 -16.04 -27.12
CA SER A 303 1.69 -17.14 -27.99
C SER A 303 2.66 -17.42 -29.15
N LYS A 304 3.41 -16.41 -29.61
CA LYS A 304 4.47 -16.59 -30.62
C LYS A 304 5.75 -17.16 -30.02
N GLU A 305 6.15 -16.69 -28.84
CA GLU A 305 7.33 -17.21 -28.13
C GLU A 305 7.16 -18.68 -27.71
N SER A 306 5.96 -19.05 -27.24
CA SER A 306 5.62 -20.44 -26.93
C SER A 306 5.61 -21.35 -28.17
N ARG A 307 5.16 -20.84 -29.32
CA ARG A 307 5.22 -21.58 -30.60
C ARG A 307 6.66 -21.74 -31.11
N ALA A 308 7.48 -20.69 -31.03
CA ALA A 308 8.90 -20.74 -31.38
C ALA A 308 9.70 -21.72 -30.46
N HIS A 309 9.37 -21.78 -29.16
CA HIS A 309 9.94 -22.75 -28.23
C HIS A 309 9.52 -24.20 -28.53
N HIS A 310 8.33 -24.40 -29.13
CA HIS A 310 7.86 -25.73 -29.51
C HIS A 310 8.49 -26.22 -30.82
N GLU A 311 8.68 -25.31 -31.78
CA GLU A 311 9.32 -25.57 -33.08
C GLU A 311 10.86 -25.73 -32.95
N GLY A 312 11.49 -25.10 -31.94
CA GLY A 312 12.93 -25.23 -31.65
C GLY A 312 13.37 -26.53 -30.92
N LYS A 313 12.44 -27.42 -30.55
CA LYS A 313 12.77 -28.73 -29.92
C LYS A 313 12.76 -29.91 -30.91
N GLY A 314 12.49 -29.67 -32.18
CA GLY A 314 12.51 -30.69 -33.24
C GLY A 314 13.79 -30.64 -34.07
N THR A 315 14.93 -31.07 -33.53
CA THR A 315 16.10 -31.60 -34.26
C THR A 315 17.19 -31.98 -33.26
N LYS A 316 17.07 -33.18 -32.68
CA LYS A 316 18.25 -33.94 -32.26
C LYS A 316 18.24 -35.22 -33.06
N ASP A 317 18.94 -35.20 -34.18
CA ASP A 317 19.36 -36.41 -34.88
C ASP A 317 20.11 -37.30 -33.88
N GLN A 318 19.56 -38.48 -33.63
CA GLN A 318 20.29 -39.58 -33.00
C GLN A 318 21.14 -40.26 -34.08
N PRO A 319 22.46 -40.43 -33.90
CA PRO A 319 23.25 -41.24 -34.82
C PRO A 319 22.83 -42.71 -34.66
N ARG A 320 22.35 -43.33 -35.75
CA ARG A 320 22.16 -44.78 -35.84
C ARG A 320 23.52 -45.48 -35.70
N MET A 321 23.65 -46.32 -34.68
CA MET A 321 24.70 -47.34 -34.63
C MET A 321 24.19 -48.64 -35.26
N LYS A 322 25.00 -49.13 -36.21
CA LYS A 322 24.99 -50.40 -36.93
C LYS A 322 23.97 -50.55 -38.06
#